data_AF-A0A1V1UEF5-F1
#
_entry.id   AF-A0A1V1UEF5-F1
#
_cell.length_a   1.000
_cell.length_b   1.000
_cell.length_c   1.000
_cell.angle_alpha   90.00
_cell.angle_beta   90.00
_cell.angle_gamma   90.00
#
_symmetry.space_group_name_H-M   'P 1'
#
loop_
_entity.id
_entity.type
_entity.pdbx_description
1 polymer ?
#
loop_
_entity_poly.entity_id
_entity_poly.type
_entity_poly.pdbx_seq_one_letter_code
_entity_poly.pdbx_strand_id
1 'polypeptide(L)' 'MSVEFNELPHATRFGRTPAQFVEMVRDAVTGLQSQPPETLSLGIFAHGHCYGRPAAAWAIDQIARLCKGDDAL' A
#
# COMPACT_ATOMS: atom_id res chain seq x y z
N MET A 1 6.27 0.39 16.92
CA MET A 1 5.40 -0.13 15.85
C MET A 1 6.11 0.13 14.53
N SER A 2 6.48 -0.93 13.82
CA SER A 2 6.86 -0.80 12.41
C SER A 2 5.61 -0.45 11.61
N VAL A 3 5.73 0.46 10.66
CA VAL A 3 4.70 0.74 9.65
C VAL A 3 5.35 0.44 8.32
N GLU A 4 4.83 -0.54 7.60
CA GLU A 4 5.45 -1.03 6.37
C GLU A 4 5.24 -0.02 5.22
N PHE A 5 4.05 0.59 5.15
CA PHE A 5 3.71 1.56 4.09
C PHE A 5 3.18 2.87 4.68
N ASN A 6 3.89 3.95 4.40
CA ASN A 6 3.50 5.30 4.81
C ASN A 6 3.58 6.24 3.60
N GLU A 7 2.42 6.73 3.20
CA GLU A 7 2.24 7.55 2.02
C GLU A 7 2.71 9.01 2.21
N LEU A 8 2.82 9.49 3.46
CA LEU A 8 3.30 10.84 3.77
C LEU A 8 4.76 11.04 3.33
N PRO A 9 5.76 10.28 3.83
CA PRO A 9 7.13 10.41 3.34
C PRO A 9 7.24 9.96 1.88
N HIS A 10 6.44 9.00 1.44
CA HIS A 10 6.40 8.57 0.05
C HIS A 10 6.11 9.75 -0.91
N ALA A 11 5.06 10.52 -0.63
CA ALA A 11 4.65 11.63 -1.48
C ALA A 11 5.40 12.93 -1.19
N THR A 12 5.52 13.33 0.07
CA THR A 12 6.02 14.67 0.43
C THR A 12 7.54 14.74 0.51
N ARG A 13 8.19 13.67 0.99
CA ARG A 13 9.66 13.63 1.11
C ARG A 13 10.32 13.14 -0.18
N PHE A 14 9.75 12.13 -0.83
CA PHE A 14 10.35 11.52 -2.02
C PHE A 14 9.70 11.93 -3.34
N GLY A 15 8.62 12.72 -3.30
CA GLY A 15 7.96 13.21 -4.52
C GLY A 15 7.36 12.11 -5.39
N ARG A 16 7.06 10.93 -4.82
CA ARG A 16 6.59 9.77 -5.59
C ARG A 16 5.08 9.83 -5.84
N THR A 17 4.67 9.26 -6.97
CA THR A 17 3.28 9.31 -7.44
C THR A 17 2.42 8.25 -6.74
N PRO A 18 1.10 8.46 -6.60
CA PRO A 18 0.22 7.45 -6.02
C PRO A 18 0.26 6.08 -6.74
N ALA A 19 0.54 6.07 -8.05
CA ALA A 19 0.77 4.82 -8.79
C ALA A 19 1.97 4.03 -8.26
N GLN A 20 3.08 4.71 -7.96
CA GLN A 20 4.26 4.06 -7.37
C GLN A 20 3.96 3.48 -5.98
N PHE A 21 3.02 4.06 -5.24
CA PHE A 21 2.60 3.51 -3.95
C PHE A 21 1.84 2.20 -4.10
N VAL A 22 0.91 2.13 -5.08
CA VAL A 22 0.17 0.89 -5.40
C VAL A 22 1.13 -0.22 -5.82
N GLU A 23 2.06 0.08 -6.72
CA GLU A 23 3.04 -0.91 -7.20
C GLU A 23 3.96 -1.39 -6.07
N MET A 24 4.40 -0.50 -5.18
CA MET A 24 5.20 -0.88 -4.01
C MET A 24 4.48 -1.90 -3.11
N VAL A 25 3.16 -1.73 -2.89
CA VAL A 25 2.36 -2.68 -2.10
C VAL A 25 2.18 -4.00 -2.86
N ARG A 26 1.92 -3.94 -4.17
CA ARG A 26 1.79 -5.13 -5.03
C ARG A 26 3.07 -5.97 -5.00
N ASP A 27 4.23 -5.34 -5.15
CA ASP A 27 5.53 -6.01 -5.12
C ASP A 27 5.78 -6.70 -3.78
N ALA A 28 5.43 -6.02 -2.68
CA ALA A 28 5.58 -6.60 -1.35
C ALA A 28 4.66 -7.81 -1.14
N VAL A 29 3.38 -7.71 -1.52
CA VAL A 29 2.44 -8.84 -1.46
C VAL A 29 2.94 -10.02 -2.28
N THR A 30 3.39 -9.76 -3.51
CA THR A 30 3.96 -10.80 -4.40
C THR A 30 5.19 -11.46 -3.77
N GLY A 31 6.07 -10.67 -3.16
CA GLY A 31 7.23 -11.17 -2.44
C GLY A 31 6.83 -12.04 -1.24
N LEU A 32 5.84 -11.62 -0.46
CA LEU A 32 5.34 -12.38 0.70
C LEU A 32 4.69 -13.71 0.29
N GLN A 33 3.92 -13.72 -0.79
CA GLN A 33 3.33 -14.94 -1.34
C GLN A 33 4.36 -15.98 -1.82
N SER A 34 5.59 -15.55 -2.11
CA SER A 34 6.70 -16.45 -2.46
C SER A 34 7.36 -17.12 -1.25
N GLN A 35 7.03 -16.69 -0.03
CA GLN A 35 7.57 -17.22 1.22
C GLN A 35 6.71 -18.39 1.74
N PRO A 36 7.24 -19.20 2.69
CA PRO A 36 6.43 -20.20 3.37
C PRO A 36 5.14 -19.59 3.96
N PRO A 37 4.01 -20.31 3.93
CA PRO A 37 2.74 -19.78 4.41
C PRO A 37 2.79 -19.44 5.91
N GLU A 38 2.62 -18.17 6.24
CA GLU A 38 2.54 -17.64 7.60
C GLU A 38 1.47 -16.55 7.70
N THR A 39 0.90 -16.37 8.90
CA THR A 39 -0.02 -15.25 9.16
C THR A 39 0.78 -13.99 9.43
N LEU A 40 0.62 -12.99 8.57
CA LEU A 40 1.31 -11.71 8.65
C LEU A 40 0.29 -10.57 8.72
N SER A 41 0.72 -9.42 9.24
CA SER A 41 -0.07 -8.19 9.26
C SER A 41 0.77 -7.05 8.68
N LEU A 42 0.22 -6.35 7.70
CA LEU A 42 0.86 -5.19 7.07
C LEU A 42 0.13 -3.91 7.41
N GLY A 43 0.85 -2.91 7.94
CA GLY A 43 0.30 -1.59 8.22
C GLY A 43 0.42 -0.65 7.02
N ILE A 44 -0.72 -0.09 6.60
CA ILE A 44 -0.78 0.98 5.58
C ILE A 44 -1.34 2.24 6.23
N PHE A 45 -0.54 3.30 6.21
CA PHE A 45 -0.97 4.62 6.69
C PHE A 45 -1.43 5.46 5.50
N ALA A 46 -2.46 6.28 5.75
CA ALA A 46 -3.03 7.21 4.78
C ALA A 46 -3.50 8.49 5.50
N HIS A 47 -2.84 9.61 5.21
CA HIS A 47 -3.12 10.93 5.76
C HIS A 47 -4.04 11.67 4.80
N GLY A 48 -5.12 12.25 5.33
CA GLY A 48 -6.14 12.92 4.50
C GLY A 48 -5.61 14.08 3.66
N HIS A 49 -4.60 14.81 4.14
CA HIS A 49 -4.01 15.91 3.38
C HIS A 49 -3.06 15.45 2.26
N CYS A 50 -2.55 14.22 2.33
CA CYS A 50 -1.76 13.60 1.27
C CYS A 50 -2.66 12.81 0.32
N TYR A 51 -3.27 11.73 0.81
CA TYR A 51 -3.98 10.74 0.00
C TYR A 51 -5.50 10.81 0.15
N GLY A 52 -6.04 11.83 0.83
CA GLY A 52 -7.50 12.03 0.92
C GLY A 52 -8.12 12.78 -0.27
N ARG A 53 -7.32 13.30 -1.20
CA ARG A 53 -7.81 14.04 -2.39
C ARG A 53 -7.97 13.12 -3.59
N PRO A 54 -8.92 13.39 -4.52
CA PRO A 54 -9.18 12.51 -5.67
C PRO A 54 -7.96 12.17 -6.52
N ALA A 55 -6.94 13.03 -6.57
CA ALA A 55 -5.71 12.77 -7.31
C ALA A 55 -4.86 11.60 -6.74
N ALA A 56 -5.09 11.20 -5.48
CA ALA A 56 -4.33 10.16 -4.79
C ALA A 56 -5.18 9.14 -4.03
N ALA A 57 -6.41 9.49 -3.63
CA ALA A 57 -7.31 8.61 -2.86
C ALA A 57 -7.64 7.30 -3.58
N TRP A 58 -7.64 7.30 -4.91
CA TRP A 58 -7.82 6.10 -5.72
C TRP A 58 -6.76 5.03 -5.45
N ALA A 59 -5.56 5.40 -5.00
CA ALA A 59 -4.50 4.44 -4.71
C ALA A 59 -4.87 3.54 -3.52
N ILE A 60 -5.52 4.09 -2.50
CA ILE A 60 -5.98 3.33 -1.33
C ILE A 60 -7.12 2.39 -1.72
N ASP A 61 -8.07 2.84 -2.55
CA ASP A 61 -9.14 1.97 -3.08
C ASP A 61 -8.58 0.83 -3.93
N GLN A 62 -7.59 1.10 -4.78
CA GLN A 62 -6.94 0.06 -5.58
C GLN A 62 -6.21 -0.97 -4.73
N ILE A 63 -5.49 -0.56 -3.69
CA ILE A 63 -4.83 -1.49 -2.76
C ILE A 63 -5.87 -2.36 -2.05
N ALA A 64 -6.96 -1.77 -1.56
CA ALA A 64 -8.03 -2.53 -0.92
C ALA A 64 -8.67 -3.56 -1.87
N ARG A 65 -8.84 -3.21 -3.15
CA ARG A 65 -9.33 -4.15 -4.18
C ARG A 65 -8.34 -5.27 -4.49
N LEU A 66 -7.03 -4.96 -4.49
CA LEU A 66 -5.98 -5.96 -4.66
C LEU A 66 -6.05 -7.01 -3.55
N CYS A 67 -6.12 -6.57 -2.29
CA CYS A 67 -6.23 -7.48 -1.15
C CYS A 67 -7.54 -8.29 -1.16
N LYS A 68 -8.67 -7.65 -1.49
CA LYS A 68 -9.97 -8.34 -1.53
C LYS A 68 -10.08 -9.36 -2.68
N GLY A 69 -9.33 -9.16 -3.77
CA GLY A 69 -9.41 -9.99 -4.96
C GLY A 69 -8.63 -11.31 -4.88
N ASP A 70 -7.89 -11.53 -3.81
CA ASP A 70 -7.04 -12.69 -3.60
C ASP A 70 -7.48 -13.43 -2.33
N ASP A 71 -8.11 -14.59 -2.49
CA ASP A 71 -8.61 -15.40 -1.36
C ASP A 71 -7.49 -15.91 -0.43
N ALA A 72 -6.22 -15.81 -0.85
CA ALA A 72 -5.06 -16.16 -0.02
C ALA A 72 -4.60 -15.02 0.90
N LEU A 73 -5.17 -13.82 0.79
CA LEU A 73 -4.89 -12.63 1.62
C LEU A 73 -6.02 -12.34 2.60
#